data_AF-A0A944W5Q5-F1
#
_entry.id   AF-A0A944W5Q5-F1
#
_cell.length_a   1.000
_cell.length_b   1.000
_cell.length_c   1.000
_cell.angle_alpha   90.00
_cell.angle_beta   90.00
_cell.angle_gamma   90.00
#
_symmetry.space_group_name_H-M   'P 1'
#
loop_
_entity.id
_entity.type
_entity.pdbx_description
1 polymer ?
#
loop_
_entity_poly.entity_id
_entity_poly.type
_entity_poly.pdbx_seq_one_letter_code
_entity_poly.pdbx_strand_id
1 'polypeptide(L)'
;MAHLHWAKLNTSSKVIDLDKIYTSFFEKLSAYLKAASPSRVAYHEIISHFRDISLCHESLRSEGLSTSETSRLNQYLRIMIVHFENIINIKNYRTPNSLRAYSKVFLNAFPVLFAPFFAFVASTSSPLFGFALAIMYGLVLTSLDNIQDDLEDPFDGIGSDDISLDFPDMLSPDLIQSEKK
;
A
#
# COMPACT_ATOMS: atom_id res chain seq x y z
N MET A 1 -24.31 -3.06 1.11
CA MET A 1 -24.75 -4.46 1.35
C MET A 1 -26.25 -4.66 1.08
N ALA A 2 -26.79 -4.25 -0.07
CA ALA A 2 -28.22 -4.42 -0.40
C ALA A 2 -28.49 -5.52 -1.46
N HIS A 3 -27.43 -6.09 -2.04
CA HIS A 3 -27.50 -7.10 -3.11
C HIS A 3 -27.07 -8.50 -2.65
N LEU A 4 -26.98 -8.78 -1.35
CA LEU A 4 -26.54 -10.09 -0.86
C LEU A 4 -27.70 -11.11 -0.77
N HIS A 5 -28.94 -10.64 -0.54
CA HIS A 5 -30.09 -11.51 -0.28
C HIS A 5 -30.88 -11.97 -1.52
N TRP A 6 -30.54 -11.51 -2.73
CA TRP A 6 -31.29 -11.86 -3.95
C TRP A 6 -30.78 -13.12 -4.66
N ALA A 7 -29.56 -13.56 -4.37
CA ALA A 7 -28.98 -14.75 -4.96
C ALA A 7 -29.25 -15.96 -4.04
N LYS A 8 -30.00 -16.95 -4.54
CA LYS A 8 -30.00 -18.29 -3.93
C LYS A 8 -28.54 -18.75 -3.80
N LEU A 9 -28.16 -19.43 -2.71
CA LEU A 9 -26.79 -19.98 -2.54
C LEU A 9 -26.36 -20.62 -3.87
N ASN A 10 -25.48 -19.94 -4.59
CA ASN A 10 -25.25 -20.27 -6.00
C ASN A 10 -24.07 -21.24 -6.05
N THR A 11 -24.39 -22.53 -6.11
CA THR A 11 -23.47 -23.68 -6.10
C THR A 11 -22.81 -23.95 -7.46
N SER A 12 -22.77 -22.96 -8.37
CA SER A 12 -22.12 -23.13 -9.66
C SER A 12 -20.61 -23.27 -9.47
N SER A 13 -20.00 -24.29 -10.10
CA SER A 13 -18.56 -24.54 -10.06
C SER A 13 -17.75 -23.30 -10.47
N LYS A 14 -18.29 -22.49 -11.39
CA LYS A 14 -17.65 -21.26 -11.88
C LYS A 14 -17.54 -20.17 -10.82
N VAL A 15 -18.46 -20.09 -9.88
CA VAL A 15 -18.40 -19.12 -8.77
C VAL A 15 -17.31 -19.52 -7.78
N ILE A 16 -17.16 -20.83 -7.51
CA ILE A 16 -16.08 -21.38 -6.69
C ILE A 16 -14.73 -21.17 -7.37
N ASP A 17 -14.65 -21.36 -8.68
CA ASP A 17 -13.43 -21.10 -9.45
C ASP A 17 -13.04 -19.62 -9.39
N LEU A 18 -14.01 -18.72 -9.52
CA LEU A 18 -13.79 -17.28 -9.43
C LEU A 18 -13.29 -16.86 -8.05
N ASP A 19 -13.88 -17.42 -6.98
CA ASP A 19 -13.46 -17.20 -5.60
C ASP A 19 -11.98 -17.56 -5.39
N LYS A 20 -11.58 -18.76 -5.83
CA LYS A 20 -10.17 -19.21 -5.78
C LYS A 20 -9.22 -18.28 -6.54
N ILE A 21 -9.63 -17.79 -7.71
CA ILE A 21 -8.82 -16.86 -8.51
C ILE A 21 -8.63 -15.54 -7.75
N TYR A 22 -9.68 -14.99 -7.13
CA TYR A 22 -9.58 -13.78 -6.33
C TYR A 22 -8.71 -13.98 -5.07
N THR A 23 -8.87 -15.10 -4.35
CA THR A 23 -8.02 -15.41 -3.19
C THR A 23 -6.55 -15.45 -3.59
N SER A 24 -6.21 -16.21 -4.64
CA SER A 24 -4.83 -16.30 -5.15
C SER A 24 -4.30 -14.94 -5.63
N PHE A 25 -5.14 -14.12 -6.26
CA PHE A 25 -4.79 -12.76 -6.67
C PHE A 25 -4.41 -11.89 -5.46
N PHE A 26 -5.25 -11.86 -4.41
CA PHE A 26 -5.00 -11.03 -3.24
C PHE A 26 -3.82 -11.52 -2.40
N GLU A 27 -3.61 -12.84 -2.29
CA GLU A 27 -2.42 -13.42 -1.67
C GLU A 27 -1.13 -12.97 -2.37
N LYS A 28 -1.09 -13.07 -3.70
CA LYS A 28 0.06 -12.64 -4.51
C LYS A 28 0.28 -11.13 -4.45
N LEU A 29 -0.80 -10.35 -4.46
CA LEU A 29 -0.73 -8.90 -4.31
C LEU A 29 -0.15 -8.53 -2.94
N SER A 30 -0.66 -9.12 -1.86
CA SER A 30 -0.16 -8.89 -0.50
C SER A 30 1.32 -9.25 -0.39
N ALA A 31 1.71 -10.42 -0.91
CA ALA A 31 3.12 -10.84 -0.95
C ALA A 31 4.00 -9.88 -1.77
N TYR A 32 3.52 -9.36 -2.90
CA TYR A 32 4.21 -8.36 -3.71
C TYR A 32 4.41 -7.04 -2.94
N LEU A 33 3.37 -6.56 -2.28
CA LEU A 33 3.40 -5.30 -1.54
C LEU A 33 4.29 -5.37 -0.29
N LYS A 34 4.34 -6.51 0.41
CA LYS A 34 5.23 -6.69 1.56
C LYS A 34 6.69 -6.93 1.17
N ALA A 35 6.98 -7.27 -0.08
CA ALA A 35 8.35 -7.52 -0.51
C ALA A 35 9.18 -6.22 -0.50
N ALA A 36 10.38 -6.29 0.07
CA ALA A 36 11.31 -5.15 0.07
C ALA A 36 11.76 -4.75 -1.35
N SER A 37 11.88 -5.74 -2.24
CA SER A 37 12.20 -5.55 -3.67
C SER A 37 11.41 -6.57 -4.49
N PRO A 38 10.18 -6.22 -4.92
CA PRO A 38 9.36 -7.15 -5.68
C PRO A 38 9.93 -7.39 -7.09
N SER A 39 9.89 -8.64 -7.54
CA SER A 39 10.42 -9.00 -8.85
C SER A 39 9.43 -8.69 -9.98
N ARG A 40 9.98 -8.45 -11.18
CA ARG A 40 9.16 -8.34 -12.40
C ARG A 40 8.32 -9.60 -12.64
N VAL A 41 8.81 -10.78 -12.25
CA VAL A 41 8.07 -12.05 -12.37
C VAL A 41 6.82 -12.03 -11.50
N ALA A 42 6.94 -11.63 -10.24
CA ALA A 42 5.80 -11.52 -9.32
C ALA A 42 4.72 -10.57 -9.84
N TYR A 43 5.11 -9.44 -10.44
CA TYR A 43 4.17 -8.53 -11.12
C TYR A 43 3.42 -9.24 -12.26
N HIS A 44 4.12 -9.97 -13.14
CA HIS A 44 3.49 -10.67 -14.26
C HIS A 44 2.54 -11.78 -13.80
N GLU A 45 2.83 -12.45 -12.70
CA GLU A 45 1.91 -13.43 -12.10
C GLU A 45 0.61 -12.77 -11.63
N ILE A 46 0.66 -11.56 -11.06
CA ILE A 46 -0.57 -10.85 -10.69
C ILE A 46 -1.35 -10.43 -11.96
N ILE A 47 -0.65 -9.96 -12.99
CA ILE A 47 -1.26 -9.63 -14.29
C ILE A 47 -1.93 -10.85 -14.94
N SER A 48 -1.36 -12.06 -14.80
CA SER A 48 -2.00 -13.27 -15.34
C SER A 48 -3.33 -13.58 -14.65
N HIS A 49 -3.49 -13.24 -13.36
CA HIS A 49 -4.77 -13.42 -12.66
C HIS A 49 -5.87 -12.51 -13.22
N PHE A 50 -5.55 -11.27 -13.62
CA PHE A 50 -6.53 -10.42 -14.31
C PHE A 50 -7.01 -11.04 -15.63
N ARG A 51 -6.12 -11.71 -16.37
CA ARG A 51 -6.50 -12.49 -17.56
C ARG A 51 -7.43 -13.64 -17.18
N ASP A 52 -7.12 -14.39 -16.13
CA ASP A 52 -7.93 -15.54 -15.70
C ASP A 52 -9.33 -15.10 -15.23
N ILE A 53 -9.44 -13.97 -14.52
CA ILE A 53 -10.72 -13.35 -14.15
C ILE A 53 -11.52 -12.97 -15.41
N SER A 54 -10.87 -12.33 -16.38
CA SER A 54 -11.52 -11.96 -17.65
C SER A 54 -12.04 -13.17 -18.41
N LEU A 55 -11.28 -14.27 -18.45
CA LEU A 55 -11.71 -15.52 -19.08
C LEU A 55 -12.87 -16.17 -18.32
N CYS A 56 -12.86 -16.09 -16.99
CA CYS A 56 -13.96 -16.56 -16.16
C CYS A 56 -15.25 -15.77 -16.45
N HIS A 57 -15.20 -14.44 -16.57
CA HIS A 57 -16.35 -13.61 -16.95
C HIS A 57 -16.96 -14.05 -18.29
N GLU A 58 -16.14 -14.34 -19.29
CA GLU A 58 -16.63 -14.86 -20.58
C GLU A 58 -17.26 -16.25 -20.44
N SER A 59 -16.74 -17.10 -19.57
CA SER A 59 -17.35 -18.41 -19.29
C SER A 59 -18.70 -18.31 -18.57
N LEU A 60 -18.92 -17.27 -17.76
CA LEU A 60 -20.23 -17.00 -17.15
C LEU A 60 -21.27 -16.58 -18.20
N ARG A 61 -20.84 -15.96 -19.30
CA ARG A 61 -21.73 -15.64 -20.44
C ARG A 61 -22.32 -16.91 -21.06
N SER A 62 -21.54 -17.99 -21.17
CA SER A 62 -22.05 -19.29 -21.65
C SER A 62 -23.02 -19.96 -20.67
N GLU A 63 -23.01 -19.60 -19.39
CA GLU A 63 -23.92 -20.10 -18.35
C GLU A 63 -25.22 -19.27 -18.22
N GLY A 64 -25.46 -18.33 -19.15
CA GLY A 64 -26.68 -17.55 -19.21
C GLY A 64 -26.61 -16.15 -18.59
N LEU A 65 -25.42 -15.68 -18.20
CA LEU A 65 -25.23 -14.29 -17.79
C LEU A 65 -25.50 -13.35 -18.97
N SER A 66 -26.29 -12.29 -18.77
CA SER A 66 -26.63 -11.38 -19.86
C SER A 66 -25.40 -10.60 -20.36
N THR A 67 -25.43 -10.17 -21.62
CA THR A 67 -24.40 -9.28 -22.19
C THR A 67 -24.24 -8.00 -21.36
N SER A 68 -25.34 -7.48 -20.84
CA SER A 68 -25.33 -6.26 -20.03
C SER A 68 -24.63 -6.44 -18.68
N GLU A 69 -24.80 -7.58 -18.03
CA GLU A 69 -24.14 -7.90 -16.76
C GLU A 69 -22.66 -8.22 -16.99
N THR A 70 -22.34 -8.98 -18.03
CA THR A 70 -20.96 -9.27 -18.44
C THR A 70 -20.19 -7.97 -18.73
N SER A 71 -20.82 -7.01 -19.43
CA SER A 71 -20.23 -5.70 -19.67
C SER A 71 -19.95 -4.94 -18.37
N ARG A 72 -20.83 -5.02 -17.36
CA ARG A 72 -20.59 -4.40 -16.05
C ARG A 72 -19.46 -5.07 -15.29
N LEU A 73 -19.39 -6.41 -15.31
CA LEU A 73 -18.26 -7.16 -14.70
C LEU A 73 -16.92 -6.74 -15.30
N ASN A 74 -16.84 -6.63 -16.63
CA ASN A 74 -15.61 -6.19 -17.30
C ASN A 74 -15.27 -4.72 -17.01
N GLN A 75 -16.28 -3.86 -16.81
CA GLN A 75 -16.05 -2.50 -16.34
C GLN A 75 -15.44 -2.46 -14.93
N TYR A 76 -15.95 -3.27 -14.00
CA TYR A 76 -15.38 -3.37 -12.65
C TYR A 76 -13.98 -3.98 -12.66
N LEU A 77 -13.71 -4.98 -13.51
CA LEU A 77 -12.38 -5.54 -13.72
C LEU A 77 -11.39 -4.46 -14.17
N ARG A 78 -11.78 -3.63 -15.14
CA ARG A 78 -10.97 -2.49 -15.58
C ARG A 78 -10.68 -1.51 -14.44
N ILE A 79 -11.68 -1.20 -13.61
CA ILE A 79 -11.51 -0.32 -12.44
C ILE A 79 -10.51 -0.94 -11.46
N MET A 80 -10.61 -2.25 -11.19
CA MET A 80 -9.67 -2.97 -10.34
C MET A 80 -8.23 -2.92 -10.88
N ILE A 81 -8.04 -3.10 -12.19
CA ILE A 81 -6.73 -2.97 -12.85
C ILE A 81 -6.14 -1.57 -12.65
N VAL A 82 -6.95 -0.52 -12.83
CA VAL A 82 -6.50 0.87 -12.62
C VAL A 82 -6.06 1.11 -11.18
N HIS A 83 -6.84 0.65 -10.20
CA HIS A 83 -6.47 0.78 -8.79
C HIS A 83 -5.24 -0.04 -8.42
N PHE A 84 -5.11 -1.25 -8.98
CA PHE A 84 -3.91 -2.06 -8.84
C PHE A 84 -2.67 -1.31 -9.34
N GLU A 85 -2.69 -0.76 -10.55
CA GLU A 85 -1.56 0.01 -11.09
C GLU A 85 -1.22 1.22 -10.22
N ASN A 86 -2.22 1.91 -9.65
CA ASN A 86 -1.98 3.00 -8.71
C ASN A 86 -1.26 2.52 -7.45
N ILE A 87 -1.66 1.39 -6.87
CA ILE A 87 -0.99 0.81 -5.69
C ILE A 87 0.44 0.38 -6.05
N ILE A 88 0.64 -0.26 -7.22
CA ILE A 88 1.97 -0.67 -7.71
C ILE A 88 2.87 0.56 -7.92
N ASN A 89 2.32 1.67 -8.41
CA ASN A 89 3.05 2.92 -8.55
C ASN A 89 3.49 3.46 -7.19
N ILE A 90 2.62 3.45 -6.16
CA ILE A 90 3.00 3.84 -4.80
C ILE A 90 4.12 2.94 -4.27
N LYS A 91 4.02 1.62 -4.46
CA LYS A 91 5.05 0.67 -3.99
C LYS A 91 6.40 0.85 -4.69
N ASN A 92 6.38 1.04 -6.01
CA ASN A 92 7.61 1.08 -6.83
C ASN A 92 8.22 2.48 -6.92
N TYR A 93 7.43 3.54 -6.83
CA TYR A 93 7.90 4.92 -6.81
C TYR A 93 7.86 5.47 -5.38
N ARG A 94 8.88 5.08 -4.62
CA ARG A 94 9.22 5.69 -3.32
C ARG A 94 9.80 7.10 -3.51
N THR A 95 10.05 7.79 -2.40
CA THR A 95 10.81 9.04 -2.38
C THR A 95 12.09 8.90 -3.23
N PRO A 96 12.35 9.82 -4.18
CA PRO A 96 13.53 9.73 -5.04
C PRO A 96 14.81 9.67 -4.20
N ASN A 97 15.75 8.79 -4.58
CA ASN A 97 17.06 8.66 -3.92
C ASN A 97 17.80 9.99 -3.75
N SER A 98 17.56 10.96 -4.65
CA SER A 98 18.11 12.31 -4.58
C SER A 98 17.58 13.12 -3.40
N LEU A 99 16.30 13.01 -3.05
CA LEU A 99 15.71 13.74 -1.92
C LEU A 99 16.21 13.18 -0.60
N ARG A 100 16.29 11.84 -0.46
CA ARG A 100 16.90 11.19 0.71
C ARG A 100 18.37 11.59 0.87
N ALA A 101 19.14 11.58 -0.22
CA ALA A 101 20.54 12.00 -0.19
C ALA A 101 20.67 13.47 0.22
N TYR A 102 19.79 14.34 -0.28
CA TYR A 102 19.72 15.75 0.10
C TYR A 102 19.46 15.91 1.60
N SER A 103 18.44 15.25 2.18
CA SER A 103 18.13 15.32 3.61
C SER A 103 19.33 14.89 4.47
N LYS A 104 20.02 13.80 4.08
CA LYS A 104 21.23 13.34 4.79
C LYS A 104 22.37 14.36 4.71
N VAL A 105 22.62 14.95 3.55
CA VAL A 105 23.64 16.00 3.41
C VAL A 105 23.27 17.23 4.24
N PHE A 106 22.01 17.63 4.21
CA PHE A 106 21.49 18.76 4.98
C PHE A 106 21.66 18.54 6.49
N LEU A 107 21.24 17.39 7.02
CA LEU A 107 21.37 17.07 8.45
C LEU A 107 22.82 17.05 8.93
N ASN A 108 23.76 16.61 8.09
CA ASN A 108 25.18 16.63 8.43
C ASN A 108 25.81 18.04 8.33
N ALA A 109 25.38 18.85 7.37
CA ALA A 109 25.86 20.22 7.20
C ALA A 109 25.27 21.19 8.24
N PHE A 110 24.03 20.93 8.68
CA PHE A 110 23.27 21.84 9.55
C PHE A 110 24.02 22.19 10.85
N PRO A 111 24.57 21.24 11.63
CA PRO A 111 25.34 21.58 12.84
C PRO A 111 26.54 22.47 12.55
N VAL A 112 27.25 22.25 11.44
CA VAL A 112 28.45 23.04 11.09
C VAL A 112 28.08 24.47 10.73
N LEU A 113 27.02 24.64 9.94
CA LEU A 113 26.57 25.95 9.46
C LEU A 113 25.89 26.77 10.57
N PHE A 114 25.11 26.13 11.44
CA PHE A 114 24.33 26.80 12.48
C PHE A 114 25.00 26.82 13.87
N ALA A 115 26.10 26.07 14.09
CA ALA A 115 26.86 26.14 15.35
C ALA A 115 27.28 27.57 15.74
N PRO A 116 27.79 28.44 14.84
CA PRO A 116 28.13 29.81 15.20
C PRO A 116 26.93 30.62 15.70
N PHE A 117 25.75 30.37 15.14
CA PHE A 117 24.50 31.02 15.58
C PHE A 117 24.12 30.56 17.01
N PHE A 118 24.16 29.25 17.28
CA PHE A 118 23.88 28.74 18.62
C PHE A 118 24.91 29.23 19.65
N ALA A 119 26.18 29.33 19.26
CA ALA A 119 27.24 29.91 20.10
C ALA A 119 26.99 31.39 20.41
N PHE A 120 26.54 32.17 19.43
CA PHE A 120 26.15 33.57 19.62
C PHE A 120 24.96 33.73 20.58
N VAL A 121 23.96 32.85 20.48
CA VAL A 121 22.82 32.82 21.42
C VAL A 121 23.29 32.42 22.82
N ALA A 122 24.19 31.45 22.93
CA ALA A 122 24.78 31.02 24.19
C ALA A 122 25.56 32.16 24.89
N SER A 123 26.29 32.98 24.13
CA SER A 123 27.05 34.10 24.67
C SER A 123 26.18 35.30 25.04
N THR A 124 25.09 35.54 24.30
CA THR A 124 24.26 36.75 24.46
C THR A 124 23.13 36.57 25.47
N SER A 125 22.53 35.38 25.56
CA SER A 125 21.42 35.10 26.46
C SER A 125 21.86 34.28 27.67
N SER A 126 22.17 33.00 27.47
CA SER A 126 22.81 32.15 28.47
C SER A 126 23.34 30.87 27.81
N PRO A 127 24.44 30.27 28.32
CA PRO A 127 24.97 29.04 27.76
C PRO A 127 23.95 27.90 27.73
N LEU A 128 23.17 27.77 28.82
CA LEU A 128 22.12 26.75 28.92
C LEU A 128 21.07 26.90 27.82
N PHE A 129 20.63 28.13 27.54
CA PHE A 129 19.63 28.40 26.50
C PHE A 129 20.15 28.08 25.10
N GLY A 130 21.40 28.46 24.78
CA GLY A 130 22.01 28.14 23.49
C GLY A 130 22.16 26.63 23.25
N PHE A 131 22.59 25.87 24.28
CA PHE A 131 22.68 24.41 24.18
C PHE A 131 21.30 23.75 24.07
N ALA A 132 20.32 24.18 24.87
CA ALA A 132 18.95 23.66 24.81
C ALA A 132 18.34 23.89 23.42
N LEU A 133 18.56 25.07 22.82
CA LEU A 133 18.12 25.40 21.48
C LEU A 133 18.77 24.48 20.43
N ALA A 134 20.09 24.28 20.49
CA ALA A 134 20.79 23.38 19.57
C ALA A 134 20.29 21.93 19.65
N ILE A 135 20.09 21.41 20.87
CA ILE A 135 19.55 20.06 21.10
C ILE A 135 18.13 19.94 20.55
N MET A 136 17.26 20.92 20.82
CA MET A 136 15.88 20.93 20.34
C MET A 136 15.82 20.94 18.81
N TYR A 137 16.65 21.76 18.14
CA TYR A 137 16.74 21.76 16.68
C TYR A 137 17.23 20.41 16.13
N GLY A 138 18.27 19.84 16.74
CA GLY A 138 18.77 18.52 16.36
C GLY A 138 17.70 17.42 16.51
N LEU A 139 16.96 17.44 17.61
CA LEU A 139 15.85 16.51 17.86
C LEU A 139 14.76 16.67 16.81
N VAL A 140 14.24 17.88 16.60
CA VAL A 140 13.16 18.13 15.63
C VAL A 140 13.56 17.69 14.23
N LEU A 141 14.75 18.07 13.77
CA LEU A 141 15.22 17.73 12.42
C LEU A 141 15.44 16.22 12.24
N THR A 142 16.05 15.56 13.22
CA THR A 142 16.28 14.09 13.16
C THR A 142 14.96 13.32 13.24
N SER A 143 14.02 13.76 14.10
CA SER A 143 12.70 13.13 14.18
C SER A 143 11.92 13.26 12.88
N LEU A 144 11.97 14.40 12.20
CA LEU A 144 11.31 14.58 10.91
C LEU A 144 11.91 13.71 9.81
N ASP A 145 13.22 13.48 9.81
CA ASP A 145 13.89 12.58 8.86
C ASP A 145 13.47 11.12 9.09
N ASN A 146 13.45 10.69 10.35
CA ASN A 146 12.99 9.35 10.71
C ASN A 146 11.53 9.11 10.32
N ILE A 147 10.62 10.06 10.59
CA ILE A 147 9.21 9.94 10.19
C ILE A 147 9.07 9.87 8.66
N GLN A 148 9.89 10.60 7.90
CA GLN A 148 9.86 10.53 6.43
C GLN A 148 10.34 9.17 5.91
N ASP A 149 11.37 8.61 6.52
CA ASP A 149 11.85 7.27 6.16
C ASP A 149 10.79 6.20 6.51
N ASP A 150 10.11 6.31 7.66
CA ASP A 150 9.02 5.40 8.06
C ASP A 150 7.79 5.50 7.13
N LEU A 151 7.45 6.70 6.63
CA LEU A 151 6.32 6.90 5.71
C LEU A 151 6.62 6.55 4.24
N GLU A 152 7.86 6.21 3.90
CA GLU A 152 8.27 5.99 2.51
C GLU A 152 7.71 4.69 1.91
N ASP A 153 7.56 3.63 2.71
CA ASP A 153 7.00 2.35 2.28
C ASP A 153 5.85 1.90 3.21
N PRO A 154 4.59 2.28 2.91
CA PRO A 154 3.46 2.03 3.81
C PRO A 154 3.04 0.55 3.89
N PHE A 155 3.78 -0.36 3.25
CA PHE A 155 3.42 -1.77 3.11
C PHE A 155 4.43 -2.72 3.78
N ASP A 156 5.52 -2.22 4.36
CA ASP A 156 6.58 -3.07 4.94
C ASP A 156 6.32 -3.47 6.40
N GLY A 157 5.42 -2.77 7.09
CA GLY A 157 4.99 -3.07 8.45
C GLY A 157 5.99 -2.63 9.52
N ILE A 158 6.93 -1.75 9.18
CA ILE A 158 7.94 -1.19 10.08
C ILE A 158 7.42 0.11 10.70
N GLY A 159 6.78 0.97 9.90
CA GLY A 159 6.25 2.26 10.32
C GLY A 159 5.06 2.12 11.26
N SER A 160 4.94 3.02 12.24
CA SER A 160 3.78 3.01 13.15
C SER A 160 2.44 3.29 12.45
N ASP A 161 2.51 3.96 11.29
CA ASP A 161 1.36 4.38 10.49
C ASP A 161 1.19 3.52 9.22
N ASP A 162 1.81 2.34 9.18
CA ASP A 162 1.73 1.43 8.03
C ASP A 162 0.35 0.80 7.85
N ILE A 163 0.06 0.45 6.61
CA ILE A 163 -1.18 -0.20 6.23
C ILE A 163 -1.09 -1.68 6.60
N SER A 164 -2.00 -2.14 7.47
CA SER A 164 -2.14 -3.56 7.75
C SER A 164 -2.74 -4.30 6.55
N LEU A 165 -1.88 -5.02 5.84
CA LEU A 165 -2.28 -5.94 4.77
C LEU A 165 -2.73 -7.31 5.31
N ASP A 166 -2.55 -7.54 6.61
CA ASP A 166 -2.97 -8.77 7.32
C ASP A 166 -4.39 -8.68 7.87
N PHE A 167 -5.11 -7.59 7.63
CA PHE A 167 -6.48 -7.44 8.12
C PHE A 167 -7.39 -8.50 7.47
N PRO A 168 -7.85 -9.51 8.24
CA PRO A 168 -8.70 -10.56 7.73
C PRO A 168 -10.12 -10.06 7.94
N ASP A 169 -10.75 -9.51 6.89
CA ASP A 169 -12.20 -9.34 6.79
C ASP A 169 -12.60 -8.62 5.48
N MET A 170 -11.77 -7.72 4.93
CA MET A 170 -12.17 -6.96 3.74
C MET A 170 -12.08 -7.75 2.42
N LEU A 171 -11.28 -8.83 2.39
CA LEU A 171 -10.96 -9.62 1.19
C LEU A 171 -11.10 -11.15 1.38
N SER A 172 -11.47 -11.61 2.57
CA SER A 172 -11.67 -13.02 2.88
C SER A 172 -13.07 -13.49 2.46
N PRO A 173 -13.21 -14.53 1.63
CA PRO A 173 -14.51 -15.14 1.31
C PRO A 173 -15.23 -15.68 2.56
N ASP A 174 -14.50 -15.97 3.63
CA ASP A 174 -15.04 -16.58 4.86
C ASP A 174 -15.99 -15.67 5.64
N LEU A 175 -15.94 -14.35 5.44
CA LEU A 175 -16.97 -13.44 5.98
C LEU A 175 -18.35 -13.64 5.36
N ILE A 176 -18.42 -14.28 4.19
CA ILE A 176 -19.70 -14.66 3.58
C ILE A 176 -20.35 -15.82 4.36
N GLN A 177 -19.58 -16.56 5.17
CA GLN A 177 -20.05 -17.71 5.94
C GLN A 177 -20.22 -17.42 7.44
N SER A 178 -19.48 -16.47 8.01
CA SER A 178 -19.46 -16.20 9.47
C SER A 178 -20.68 -15.46 10.01
N GLU A 179 -21.50 -14.82 9.18
CA GLU A 179 -22.79 -14.21 9.60
C GLU A 179 -23.94 -15.23 9.75
N LYS A 180 -23.68 -16.54 9.60
CA LYS A 180 -24.68 -17.59 9.86
C LYS A 180 -24.59 -18.17 11.26
N LYS A 181 -24.76 -17.33 12.29
CA LYS A 181 -25.10 -17.81 13.63
C LYS A 181 -26.23 -17.00 14.25
#